data_AF-A0A925KM56-F1
#
_entry.id   AF-A0A925KM56-F1
#
_cell.length_a   1.000
_cell.length_b   1.000
_cell.length_c   1.000
_cell.angle_alpha   90.00
_cell.angle_beta   90.00
_cell.angle_gamma   90.00
#
_symmetry.space_group_name_H-M   'P 1'
#
loop_
_entity.id
_entity.type
_entity.pdbx_description
1 polymer ?
#
loop_
_entity_poly.entity_id
_entity_poly.type
_entity_poly.pdbx_seq_one_letter_code
_entity_poly.pdbx_strand_id
1 'polypeptide(L)'
;MEALEKGNRAGAAFDSDARSPLPLRSLPLRVTEIFHSLQGETSRVGLPTVFIRLTGCPLRCAFCDTKYAFHGGKTLPISAVLEQVRSYQTHYITVTGGEPLAQKNC
;
A
#
# COMPACT_ATOMS: atom_id res chain seq x y z
N MET A 1 -35.67 -23.26 -18.25
CA MET A 1 -35.74 -23.55 -16.80
C MET A 1 -34.48 -22.97 -16.20
N GLU A 2 -34.67 -21.87 -15.46
CA GLU A 2 -33.77 -21.07 -14.60
C GLU A 2 -32.31 -20.87 -15.06
N ALA A 3 -31.75 -19.68 -15.32
CA ALA A 3 -31.95 -18.32 -14.81
C ALA A 3 -31.98 -18.20 -13.27
N LEU A 4 -30.80 -18.01 -12.66
CA LEU A 4 -30.45 -17.19 -11.48
C LEU A 4 -29.02 -17.63 -11.05
N GLU A 5 -28.03 -16.81 -10.72
CA GLU A 5 -28.02 -15.38 -10.46
C GLU A 5 -26.57 -14.85 -10.45
N LYS A 6 -26.46 -13.55 -10.71
CA LYS A 6 -25.23 -12.79 -10.89
C LYS A 6 -24.54 -12.58 -9.54
N GLY A 7 -23.28 -12.98 -9.42
CA GLY A 7 -22.38 -12.60 -8.32
C GLY A 7 -21.43 -11.47 -8.72
N ASN A 8 -21.98 -10.35 -9.21
CA ASN A 8 -21.23 -9.12 -9.42
C ASN A 8 -20.69 -8.60 -8.08
N ARG A 9 -19.41 -8.82 -7.77
CA ARG A 9 -18.69 -8.05 -6.73
C ARG A 9 -17.89 -6.91 -7.35
N ALA A 10 -18.53 -6.11 -8.20
CA ALA A 10 -18.23 -4.69 -8.27
C ALA A 10 -18.92 -4.02 -7.08
N GLY A 11 -18.16 -3.51 -6.11
CA GLY A 11 -18.78 -2.82 -4.98
C GLY A 11 -17.90 -2.62 -3.76
N ALA A 12 -16.85 -1.82 -3.89
CA ALA A 12 -16.51 -0.85 -2.86
C ALA A 12 -15.82 0.33 -3.52
N ALA A 13 -16.64 1.28 -4.00
CA ALA A 13 -16.18 2.64 -4.20
C ALA A 13 -15.80 3.19 -2.81
N PHE A 14 -14.56 2.93 -2.38
CA PHE A 14 -13.90 3.60 -1.26
C PHE A 14 -13.55 5.03 -1.69
N ASP A 15 -14.56 5.85 -1.92
CA ASP A 15 -14.38 7.28 -2.16
C ASP A 15 -15.60 8.02 -1.59
N SER A 16 -15.58 8.19 -0.26
CA SER A 16 -16.64 8.86 0.49
C SER A 16 -16.18 10.15 1.15
N ASP A 17 -15.01 10.70 0.80
CA ASP A 17 -14.53 11.94 1.39
C ASP A 17 -14.69 13.14 0.44
N ALA A 18 -15.88 13.73 0.49
CA ALA A 18 -16.24 14.96 -0.23
C ALA A 18 -15.55 16.24 0.32
N ARG A 19 -14.47 16.13 1.13
CA ARG A 19 -13.78 17.26 1.75
C ARG A 19 -12.31 17.44 1.37
N SER A 20 -11.71 16.54 0.59
CA SER A 20 -10.31 16.69 0.16
C SER A 20 -10.19 17.53 -1.13
N PRO A 21 -9.25 18.50 -1.21
CA PRO A 21 -9.03 19.33 -2.41
C PRO A 21 -8.50 18.58 -3.64
N LEU A 22 -8.17 17.29 -3.49
CA LEU A 22 -7.88 16.32 -4.55
C LEU A 22 -8.54 14.97 -4.19
N PRO A 23 -9.07 14.18 -5.14
CA PRO A 23 -9.59 12.85 -4.81
C PRO A 23 -8.46 12.06 -4.12
N LEU A 24 -8.72 11.41 -2.98
CA LEU A 24 -7.68 10.77 -2.16
C LEU A 24 -6.75 9.87 -2.99
N ARG A 25 -7.29 9.26 -4.05
CA ARG A 25 -6.57 8.42 -5.00
C ARG A 25 -5.50 9.14 -5.84
N SER A 26 -5.55 10.46 -6.02
CA SER A 26 -4.52 11.23 -6.73
C SER A 26 -3.42 11.77 -5.81
N LEU A 27 -3.57 11.65 -4.48
CA LEU A 27 -2.55 12.11 -3.55
C LEU A 27 -1.25 11.30 -3.75
N PRO A 28 -0.09 11.98 -3.72
CA PRO A 28 1.20 11.33 -3.94
C PRO A 28 1.72 10.64 -2.68
N LEU A 29 2.33 9.48 -2.85
CA LEU A 29 3.19 8.78 -1.90
C LEU A 29 4.59 8.62 -2.48
N ARG A 30 5.62 8.75 -1.64
CA ARG A 30 7.00 8.41 -2.02
C ARG A 30 7.27 6.96 -1.67
N VAL A 31 7.40 6.12 -2.69
CA VAL A 31 7.51 4.68 -2.58
C VAL A 31 8.92 4.22 -2.94
N THR A 32 9.55 3.44 -2.06
CA THR A 32 10.85 2.81 -2.30
C THR A 32 10.68 1.58 -3.18
N GLU A 33 9.76 0.69 -2.82
CA GLU A 33 9.49 -0.56 -3.54
C GLU A 33 8.08 -1.10 -3.22
N ILE A 34 7.52 -1.87 -4.16
CA ILE A 34 6.30 -2.67 -3.98
C ILE A 34 6.62 -4.09 -4.46
N PHE A 35 6.40 -5.08 -3.61
CA PHE A 35 6.70 -6.47 -3.92
C PHE A 35 5.75 -7.44 -3.22
N HIS A 36 5.65 -8.67 -3.74
CA HIS A 36 4.82 -9.74 -3.21
C HIS A 36 5.70 -10.84 -2.62
N SER A 37 5.44 -11.22 -1.36
CA SER A 37 6.21 -12.24 -0.64
C SER A 37 5.35 -12.86 0.46
N LEU A 38 5.93 -13.68 1.33
CA LEU A 38 5.29 -14.16 2.55
C LEU A 38 5.61 -13.22 3.72
N GLN A 39 4.65 -12.99 4.61
CA GLN A 39 4.88 -12.26 5.85
C GLN A 39 5.88 -13.02 6.74
N GLY A 40 6.94 -12.33 7.18
CA GLY A 40 8.01 -12.91 7.99
C GLY A 40 7.84 -12.69 9.49
N GLU A 41 6.96 -11.77 9.90
CA GLU A 41 6.77 -11.36 11.29
C GLU A 41 5.29 -11.36 11.73
N THR A 42 5.03 -11.08 13.01
CA THR A 42 3.68 -10.96 13.63
C THR A 42 2.83 -12.24 13.61
N SER A 43 1.51 -12.14 13.83
CA SER A 43 0.57 -13.27 13.88
C SER A 43 0.18 -13.82 12.50
N ARG A 44 0.67 -13.19 11.43
CA ARG A 44 0.34 -13.51 10.03
C ARG A 44 1.52 -14.12 9.27
N VAL A 45 2.54 -14.61 9.98
CA VAL A 45 3.71 -15.26 9.37
C VAL A 45 3.26 -16.33 8.38
N GLY A 46 3.91 -16.36 7.21
CA GLY A 46 3.64 -17.32 6.15
C GLY A 46 2.47 -16.96 5.22
N LEU A 47 1.70 -15.90 5.49
CA LEU A 47 0.61 -15.49 4.62
C LEU A 47 1.13 -14.65 3.42
N PRO A 48 0.71 -14.96 2.17
CA PRO A 48 1.04 -14.16 0.99
C PRO A 48 0.59 -12.71 1.18
N THR A 49 1.52 -11.77 1.06
CA THR A 49 1.34 -10.36 1.41
C THR A 49 2.06 -9.47 0.41
N VAL A 50 1.39 -8.43 -0.06
CA VAL A 50 2.05 -7.35 -0.81
C VAL A 50 2.60 -6.34 0.19
N PHE A 51 3.88 -6.01 0.05
CA PHE A 51 4.55 -4.99 0.84
C PHE A 51 4.65 -3.70 0.04
N ILE A 52 4.22 -2.59 0.62
CA ILE A 52 4.42 -1.24 0.10
C ILE A 52 5.45 -0.59 1.02
N ARG A 53 6.70 -0.53 0.58
CA ARG A 53 7.79 0.11 1.33
C ARG A 53 7.85 1.59 0.96
N LEU A 54 7.44 2.48 1.86
CA LEU A 54 7.52 3.92 1.67
C LEU A 54 8.95 4.44 1.88
N THR A 55 9.19 5.69 1.50
CA THR A 55 10.48 6.37 1.63
C THR A 55 10.42 7.47 2.68
N GLY A 56 11.46 7.57 3.50
CA GLY A 56 11.65 8.64 4.49
C GLY A 56 11.32 8.19 5.91
N CYS A 57 12.25 8.35 6.86
CA CYS A 57 12.07 7.99 8.27
C CYS A 57 12.77 9.03 9.17
N PRO A 58 12.04 9.76 10.03
CA PRO A 58 12.66 10.80 10.86
C PRO A 58 13.53 10.23 12.00
N LEU A 59 13.37 8.95 12.35
CA LEU A 59 13.98 8.35 13.55
C LEU A 59 15.48 8.03 13.39
N ARG A 60 15.94 7.73 12.17
CA ARG A 60 17.36 7.44 11.84
C ARG A 60 18.04 6.47 12.81
N CYS A 61 17.35 5.38 13.16
CA CYS A 61 17.83 4.40 14.14
C CYS A 61 19.20 3.80 13.75
N ALA A 62 20.11 3.67 14.72
CA ALA A 62 21.47 3.15 14.50
C ALA A 62 21.48 1.71 13.94
N PHE A 63 20.53 0.89 14.42
CA PHE A 63 20.34 -0.53 14.07
C PHE A 63 19.36 -0.76 12.91
N CYS A 64 19.01 0.27 12.13
CA CYS A 64 18.13 0.10 10.98
C CYS A 64 18.82 -0.74 9.89
N ASP A 65 18.18 -1.83 9.47
CA ASP A 65 18.60 -2.68 8.36
C ASP A 65 18.24 -2.09 6.98
N THR A 66 17.20 -1.25 6.93
CA THR A 66 16.60 -0.69 5.72
C THR A 66 16.97 0.79 5.53
N LYS A 67 18.23 1.15 5.77
CA LYS A 67 18.72 2.55 5.63
C LYS A 67 18.52 3.11 4.22
N TYR A 68 18.49 2.25 3.21
CA TYR A 68 18.24 2.65 1.83
C TYR A 68 16.87 3.30 1.62
N ALA A 69 15.87 2.99 2.47
CA ALA A 69 14.54 3.60 2.40
C ALA A 69 14.50 5.01 3.03
N PHE A 70 15.62 5.57 3.49
CA PHE A 70 15.66 6.92 4.04
C PHE A 70 15.48 8.02 3.00
N HIS A 71 15.94 7.78 1.76
CA HIS A 71 16.01 8.74 0.66
C HIS A 71 15.66 8.06 -0.68
N GLY A 72 15.58 8.83 -1.77
CA GLY A 72 15.26 8.27 -3.10
C GLY A 72 13.78 7.93 -3.24
N GLY A 73 13.46 6.80 -3.87
CA GLY A 73 12.08 6.37 -4.14
C GLY A 73 11.40 7.12 -5.28
N LYS A 74 10.23 6.63 -5.70
CA LYS A 74 9.40 7.21 -6.76
C LYS A 74 8.15 7.83 -6.16
N THR A 75 7.78 9.01 -6.64
CA THR A 75 6.48 9.61 -6.30
C THR A 75 5.40 8.98 -7.16
N LEU A 76 4.46 8.29 -6.53
CA LEU A 76 3.34 7.61 -7.18
C LEU A 76 2.02 8.12 -6.59
N PRO A 77 0.98 8.37 -7.39
CA PRO A 77 -0.36 8.59 -6.84
C PRO A 77 -0.88 7.30 -6.21
N ILE A 78 -1.70 7.41 -5.17
CA ILE A 78 -2.34 6.27 -4.48
C ILE A 78 -3.05 5.35 -5.48
N SER A 79 -3.67 5.89 -6.54
CA SER A 79 -4.31 5.13 -7.60
C SER A 79 -3.36 4.16 -8.30
N ALA A 80 -2.15 4.59 -8.65
CA ALA A 80 -1.15 3.76 -9.30
C ALA A 80 -0.62 2.67 -8.34
N VAL A 81 -0.46 3.00 -7.06
CA VAL A 81 -0.10 2.01 -6.03
C VAL A 81 -1.18 0.94 -5.92
N LEU A 82 -2.45 1.34 -5.83
CA LEU A 82 -3.58 0.40 -5.75
C LEU A 82 -3.71 -0.46 -7.01
N GLU A 83 -3.48 0.10 -8.20
CA GLU A 83 -3.47 -0.66 -9.45
C GLU A 83 -2.38 -1.74 -9.45
N GLN A 84 -1.15 -1.38 -9.06
CA GLN A 84 -0.06 -2.34 -8.94
C GLN A 84 -0.36 -3.41 -7.89
N VAL A 85 -0.88 -3.05 -6.71
CA VAL A 85 -1.24 -4.02 -5.66
C VAL A 85 -2.31 -5.01 -6.13
N ARG A 86 -3.33 -4.52 -6.86
CA ARG A 86 -4.40 -5.37 -7.39
C ARG A 86 -3.89 -6.45 -8.35
N SER A 87 -2.78 -6.20 -9.05
CA SER A 87 -2.19 -7.17 -9.98
C SER A 87 -1.68 -8.44 -9.30
N TYR A 88 -1.35 -8.39 -8.00
CA TYR A 88 -0.83 -9.54 -7.24
C TYR A 88 -1.92 -10.45 -6.67
N GLN A 89 -3.19 -10.06 -6.73
CA GLN A 89 -4.34 -10.87 -6.29
C GLN A 89 -4.22 -11.44 -4.86
N THR A 90 -3.71 -10.64 -3.91
CA THR A 90 -3.59 -11.05 -2.50
C THR A 90 -4.66 -10.41 -1.60
N HIS A 91 -4.95 -11.06 -0.48
CA HIS A 91 -5.82 -10.54 0.58
C HIS A 91 -5.09 -9.62 1.56
N TYR A 92 -3.75 -9.69 1.63
CA TYR A 92 -2.98 -9.01 2.65
C TYR A 92 -2.03 -7.98 2.06
N ILE A 93 -2.07 -6.78 2.64
CA ILE A 93 -1.18 -5.68 2.30
C ILE A 93 -0.52 -5.22 3.59
N THR A 94 0.80 -5.02 3.54
CA THR A 94 1.57 -4.39 4.62
C THR A 94 2.19 -3.11 4.09
N VAL A 95 1.72 -1.97 4.61
CA VAL A 95 2.39 -0.69 4.41
C VAL A 95 3.51 -0.57 5.44
N THR A 96 4.73 -0.36 4.98
CA THR A 96 5.93 -0.36 5.82
C THR A 96 6.94 0.64 5.25
N GLY A 97 8.11 0.76 5.87
CA GLY A 97 9.29 1.34 5.22
C GLY A 97 9.30 2.85 5.12
N GLY A 98 10.52 3.38 5.20
CA GLY A 98 10.68 4.62 5.92
C GLY A 98 10.00 4.47 7.30
N GLU A 99 9.43 5.56 7.79
CA GLU A 99 8.35 5.52 8.77
C GLU A 99 7.05 5.78 8.00
N PRO A 100 6.12 4.83 7.85
CA PRO A 100 4.90 5.02 7.07
C PRO A 100 4.14 6.28 7.46
N LEU A 101 4.01 6.51 8.78
CA LEU A 101 3.24 7.64 9.32
C LEU A 101 3.97 8.99 9.19
N ALA A 102 5.19 9.01 8.65
CA ALA A 102 5.91 10.25 8.37
C ALA A 102 5.45 10.94 7.08
N GLN A 103 4.71 10.26 6.20
CA GLN A 103 4.10 10.87 5.02
C GLN A 103 2.66 11.28 5.28
N LYS A 104 2.31 12.55 5.02
CA LYS A 104 0.96 13.10 5.29
C LYS A 104 -0.18 12.37 4.58
N ASN A 105 0.11 11.73 3.44
CA ASN A 105 -0.88 11.09 2.59
C ASN A 105 -0.92 9.56 2.78
N CYS A 106 -0.17 9.01 3.75
CA CYS A 106 -0.19 7.58 4.08
C CYS A 106 -1.40 7.24 4.95
#